data_AF-A0A930WC46-F1
#
_entry.id   AF-A0A930WC46-F1
#
_cell.length_a   1.000
_cell.length_b   1.000
_cell.length_c   1.000
_cell.angle_alpha   90.00
_cell.angle_beta   90.00
_cell.angle_gamma   90.00
#
_symmetry.space_group_name_H-M   'P 1'
#
loop_
_entity.id
_entity.type
_entity.pdbx_description
1 polymer ?
#
loop_
_entity_poly.entity_id
_entity_poly.type
_entity_poly.pdbx_seq_one_letter_code
_entity_poly.pdbx_strand_id
1 'polypeptide(L)'
;MNVLEMVSAINPIAFEIGGLQVRWYGIIIAFAIYLATTLADKEATRKGYRKEFIIDLVFWAVPLGFVGARLYYILFEWQYYLANPGEIIQIWHGG
;
A
#
# COMPACT_ATOMS: atom_id res chain seq x y z
N MET A 1 27.15 19.75 5.81
CA MET A 1 25.89 19.03 6.08
C MET A 1 25.46 18.45 4.75
N ASN A 2 25.62 17.15 4.60
CA ASN A 2 25.58 16.50 3.29
C ASN A 2 24.14 16.06 3.01
N VAL A 3 23.72 16.04 1.74
CA VAL A 3 22.33 15.74 1.34
C VAL A 3 21.78 14.44 1.96
N LEU A 4 22.65 13.45 2.21
CA LEU A 4 22.33 12.20 2.91
C LEU A 4 21.83 12.39 4.35
N GLU A 5 22.36 13.36 5.10
CA GLU A 5 21.88 13.67 6.46
C GLU A 5 20.53 14.41 6.43
N MET A 6 20.29 15.23 5.39
CA MET A 6 18.99 15.89 5.19
C MET A 6 17.87 14.89 4.90
N VAL A 7 18.13 13.84 4.10
CA VAL A 7 17.13 12.81 3.80
C VAL A 7 16.82 11.95 5.03
N SER A 8 17.82 11.69 5.89
CA SER A 8 17.60 10.97 7.16
C SER A 8 16.86 11.78 8.23
N ALA A 9 16.72 13.10 8.05
CA ALA A 9 16.06 14.01 8.97
C ALA A 9 14.57 14.26 8.66
N ILE A 10 14.04 13.68 7.56
CA ILE A 10 12.61 13.79 7.25
C ILE A 10 11.83 12.91 8.22
N ASN A 11 10.98 13.56 9.04
CA ASN A 11 10.05 12.86 9.90
C ASN A 11 9.12 11.98 9.05
N PRO A 12 9.10 10.65 9.25
CA PRO A 12 8.24 9.75 8.47
C PRO A 12 6.75 9.96 8.78
N ILE A 13 6.44 10.61 9.91
CA ILE A 13 5.09 10.94 10.35
C ILE A 13 4.71 12.29 9.73
N ALA A 14 3.63 12.29 8.95
CA ALA A 14 3.09 13.50 8.35
C ALA A 14 2.31 14.32 9.39
N PHE A 15 1.42 13.65 10.13
CA PHE A 15 0.67 14.24 11.23
C PHE A 15 0.10 13.14 12.13
N GLU A 16 -0.27 13.49 13.35
CA GLU A 16 -0.89 12.60 14.33
C GLU A 16 -2.31 13.07 14.61
N ILE A 17 -3.28 12.15 14.60
CA ILE A 17 -4.68 12.43 14.97
C ILE A 17 -5.07 11.43 16.05
N GLY A 18 -5.34 11.90 17.26
CA GLY A 18 -5.90 11.07 18.34
C GLY A 18 -5.05 9.85 18.72
N GLY A 19 -3.72 9.92 18.56
CA GLY A 19 -2.80 8.81 18.80
C GLY A 19 -2.53 7.91 17.59
N LEU A 20 -3.19 8.15 16.45
CA LEU A 20 -2.88 7.48 15.19
C LEU A 20 -1.83 8.30 14.40
N GLN A 21 -0.66 7.69 14.18
CA GLN A 21 0.41 8.28 13.39
C GLN A 21 0.18 8.05 11.90
N VAL A 22 -0.14 9.11 11.15
CA VAL A 22 -0.27 9.04 9.70
C VAL A 22 1.10 9.24 9.08
N ARG A 23 1.58 8.23 8.35
CA ARG A 23 2.91 8.24 7.71
C ARG A 23 2.82 8.73 6.27
N TRP A 24 3.88 9.37 5.79
CA TRP A 24 3.95 9.90 4.42
C TRP A 24 3.74 8.84 3.33
N TYR A 25 4.28 7.63 3.51
CA TYR A 25 4.08 6.56 2.52
C TYR A 25 2.60 6.21 2.37
N GLY A 26 1.80 6.27 3.44
CA GLY A 26 0.37 5.98 3.40
C GLY A 26 -0.38 7.03 2.58
N ILE A 27 -0.01 8.31 2.74
CA ILE A 27 -0.56 9.42 1.95
C ILE A 27 -0.23 9.24 0.47
N ILE A 28 1.02 8.91 0.15
CA ILE A 28 1.48 8.69 -1.23
C ILE A 28 0.73 7.51 -1.88
N ILE A 29 0.57 6.40 -1.16
CA ILE A 29 -0.16 5.23 -1.67
C ILE A 29 -1.64 5.57 -1.90
N ALA A 30 -2.29 6.25 -0.95
CA ALA A 30 -3.68 6.66 -1.11
C ALA A 30 -3.86 7.57 -2.32
N PHE A 31 -2.94 8.52 -2.53
CA PHE A 31 -2.95 9.40 -3.69
C PHE A 31 -2.71 8.64 -5.00
N ALA A 32 -1.81 7.66 -5.02
CA ALA A 32 -1.57 6.81 -6.17
C ALA A 32 -2.82 5.98 -6.53
N ILE A 33 -3.50 5.39 -5.55
CA ILE A 33 -4.76 4.65 -5.76
C ILE A 33 -5.83 5.58 -6.33
N TYR A 34 -5.96 6.79 -5.79
CA TYR A 34 -6.90 7.79 -6.29
C TYR A 34 -6.64 8.14 -7.76
N LEU A 35 -5.38 8.46 -8.11
CA LEU A 35 -5.00 8.76 -9.49
C LEU A 35 -5.23 7.59 -10.43
N ALA A 36 -4.82 6.38 -10.03
CA ALA A 36 -5.01 5.17 -10.82
C ALA A 36 -6.49 4.88 -11.07
N THR A 37 -7.33 5.02 -10.05
CA THR A 37 -8.79 4.85 -10.16
C THR A 37 -9.39 5.87 -11.12
N THR A 38 -9.00 7.14 -11.00
CA THR A 38 -9.51 8.22 -11.86
C THR A 38 -9.11 8.02 -13.32
N LEU A 39 -7.87 7.56 -13.56
CA LEU A 39 -7.40 7.26 -14.91
C LEU A 39 -8.12 6.03 -15.50
N ALA A 40 -8.30 4.99 -14.69
CA ALA A 40 -9.00 3.78 -15.09
C ALA A 40 -10.47 4.07 -15.41
N ASP A 41 -11.15 4.91 -14.63
CA ASP A 41 -12.54 5.32 -14.88
C ASP A 41 -12.71 6.09 -16.19
N LYS A 42 -11.78 7.02 -16.47
CA LYS A 42 -11.75 7.74 -17.76
C LYS A 42 -11.59 6.79 -18.94
N GLU A 43 -10.67 5.82 -18.83
CA GLU A 43 -10.42 4.84 -19.87
C GLU A 43 -11.58 3.83 -20.02
N ALA A 44 -12.21 3.45 -18.92
CA ALA A 44 -13.37 2.58 -18.90
C ALA A 44 -14.58 3.25 -19.58
N THR A 45 -14.83 4.52 -19.25
CA THR A 45 -15.85 5.34 -19.91
C THR A 45 -15.58 5.46 -21.41
N ARG A 46 -14.33 5.69 -21.82
CA ARG A 46 -13.93 5.75 -23.24
C ARG A 46 -14.23 4.44 -23.99
N LYS A 47 -14.13 3.30 -23.31
CA LYS A 47 -14.44 1.96 -23.84
C LYS A 47 -15.91 1.56 -23.71
N GLY A 48 -16.77 2.41 -23.14
CA GLY A 48 -18.20 2.16 -22.97
C GLY A 48 -18.56 1.26 -21.79
N TYR A 49 -17.66 1.08 -20.81
CA TYR A 49 -17.98 0.38 -19.57
C TYR A 49 -18.86 1.23 -18.65
N ARG A 50 -19.61 0.55 -17.77
CA ARG A 50 -20.41 1.21 -16.73
C ARG A 50 -19.49 1.87 -15.69
N LYS A 51 -19.90 3.02 -15.14
CA LYS A 51 -19.12 3.79 -14.15
C LYS A 51 -18.81 2.99 -12.88
N GLU A 52 -19.69 2.07 -12.50
CA GLU A 52 -19.54 1.27 -11.28
C GLU A 52 -18.45 0.20 -11.42
N PHE A 53 -18.11 -0.21 -12.64
CA PHE A 53 -17.19 -1.31 -12.90
C PHE A 53 -15.79 -1.08 -12.31
N ILE A 54 -15.26 0.14 -12.42
CA ILE A 54 -13.92 0.45 -11.91
C ILE A 54 -13.91 0.50 -10.38
N ILE A 55 -14.97 1.02 -9.76
CA ILE A 55 -15.10 1.05 -8.30
C ILE A 55 -15.20 -0.37 -7.75
N ASP A 56 -16.01 -1.23 -8.37
CA ASP A 56 -16.11 -2.65 -8.01
C ASP A 56 -14.75 -3.35 -8.14
N LEU A 57 -14.01 -3.06 -9.20
CA LEU A 57 -12.68 -3.63 -9.43
C LEU A 57 -11.67 -3.15 -8.39
N VAL A 58 -11.63 -1.86 -8.06
CA VAL A 58 -10.72 -1.30 -7.05
C VAL A 58 -11.04 -1.86 -5.66
N PHE A 59 -12.32 -2.04 -5.34
CA PHE A 59 -12.76 -2.63 -4.07
C PHE A 59 -12.17 -4.04 -3.84
N TRP A 60 -12.06 -4.85 -4.89
CA TRP A 60 -11.40 -6.16 -4.81
C TRP A 60 -9.88 -6.08 -4.98
N ALA A 61 -9.39 -5.21 -5.86
CA ALA A 61 -7.97 -5.11 -6.19
C ALA A 61 -7.12 -4.63 -5.01
N VAL A 62 -7.63 -3.70 -4.19
CA VAL A 62 -6.86 -3.15 -3.06
C VAL A 62 -6.60 -4.20 -1.97
N PRO A 63 -7.61 -4.94 -1.44
CA PRO A 63 -7.37 -6.03 -0.50
C PRO A 63 -6.50 -7.14 -1.08
N LEU A 64 -6.75 -7.55 -2.33
CA LEU A 64 -5.94 -8.58 -3.00
C LEU A 64 -4.49 -8.14 -3.19
N GLY A 65 -4.26 -6.86 -3.49
CA GLY A 65 -2.92 -6.29 -3.57
C GLY A 65 -2.19 -6.34 -2.22
N PHE A 66 -2.88 -6.04 -1.13
CA PHE A 66 -2.32 -6.15 0.22
C PHE A 66 -1.94 -7.61 0.57
N VAL A 67 -2.84 -8.55 0.29
CA VAL A 67 -2.57 -9.99 0.51
C VAL A 67 -1.42 -10.46 -0.38
N GLY A 68 -1.40 -10.06 -1.64
CA GLY A 68 -0.35 -10.40 -2.60
C GLY A 68 1.02 -9.85 -2.18
N ALA A 69 1.08 -8.61 -1.69
CA ALA A 69 2.31 -8.02 -1.17
C ALA A 69 2.86 -8.82 0.02
N ARG A 70 1.98 -9.22 0.96
CA ARG A 70 2.39 -10.05 2.11
C ARG A 70 2.87 -11.44 1.67
N LEU A 71 2.16 -12.09 0.74
CA LEU A 71 2.57 -13.38 0.19
C LEU A 71 3.92 -13.27 -0.53
N TYR A 72 4.12 -12.21 -1.31
CA TYR A 72 5.41 -11.93 -1.94
C TYR A 72 6.53 -11.81 -0.91
N TYR A 73 6.31 -11.05 0.17
CA TYR A 73 7.29 -10.89 1.24
C TYR A 73 7.63 -12.23 1.92
N ILE A 74 6.62 -13.06 2.21
CA ILE A 74 6.81 -14.39 2.79
C ILE A 74 7.62 -15.30 1.87
N LEU A 75 7.32 -15.30 0.58
CA LEU A 75 8.04 -16.11 -0.40
C LEU A 75 9.48 -15.61 -0.61
N PHE A 76 9.70 -14.30 -0.49
CA PHE A 76 11.03 -13.70 -0.58
C PHE A 76 11.89 -14.05 0.65
N GLU A 77 11.34 -13.91 1.85
CA GLU A 77 12.00 -14.25 3.14
C GLU A 77 11.69 -15.68 3.60
N TRP A 78 11.58 -16.62 2.66
CA TRP A 78 11.08 -17.98 2.92
C TRP A 78 11.82 -18.72 4.04
N GLN A 79 13.14 -18.59 4.10
CA GLN A 79 13.97 -19.24 5.13
C GLN A 79 13.66 -18.73 6.54
N TYR A 80 13.37 -17.43 6.69
CA TYR A 80 13.01 -16.82 7.97
C TYR A 80 11.65 -17.32 8.45
N TYR A 81 10.67 -17.37 7.56
CA TYR A 81 9.31 -17.80 7.90
C TYR A 81 9.17 -19.31 8.13
N LEU A 82 10.06 -20.14 7.57
CA LEU A 82 10.15 -21.56 7.92
C LEU A 82 10.59 -21.76 9.38
N ALA A 83 11.48 -20.92 9.89
CA ALA A 83 11.91 -20.96 11.28
C ALA A 83 10.88 -20.32 12.24
N ASN A 84 10.10 -19.35 11.75
CA ASN A 84 9.10 -18.61 12.54
C ASN A 84 7.70 -18.64 11.89
N PRO A 85 7.05 -19.81 11.76
CA PRO A 85 5.77 -19.94 11.06
C PRO A 85 4.64 -19.15 11.70
N GLY A 86 4.72 -18.88 13.01
CA GLY A 86 3.75 -18.05 13.73
C GLY A 86 3.76 -16.58 13.32
N GLU A 87 4.82 -16.09 12.68
CA GLU A 87 4.94 -14.70 12.24
C GLU A 87 4.29 -14.45 10.87
N ILE A 88 3.94 -15.51 10.13
CA ILE A 88 3.28 -15.41 8.82
C ILE A 88 1.98 -14.61 8.93
N ILE A 89 1.19 -14.86 9.98
CA ILE A 89 -0.12 -14.24 10.24
C ILE A 89 0.03 -12.83 10.87
N GLN A 90 1.20 -12.52 11.42
CA GLN A 90 1.45 -11.29 12.18
C GLN A 90 1.79 -10.13 11.25
N ILE A 91 0.74 -9.56 10.63
CA ILE A 91 0.85 -8.42 9.71
C ILE A 91 1.30 -7.11 10.40
N TRP A 92 1.29 -7.06 11.74
CA TRP A 92 1.62 -5.88 12.54
C TRP A 92 3.09 -5.78 12.96
N HIS A 93 3.88 -6.85 12.84
CA HIS A 93 5.32 -6.83 13.15
C HIS A 93 6.20 -6.35 11.99
N GLY A 94 5.59 -6.03 10.85
CA GLY A 94 6.28 -5.64 9.63
C GLY A 94 6.40 -6.81 8.65
N GLY A 95 6.29 -6.43 7.37
CA GLY A 95 6.19 -7.31 6.18
C GLY A 95 4.85 -7.18 5.48
#